data_AF-A0A2G5CFC6-F1
#
_entry.id   AF-A0A2G5CFC6-F1
#
_cell.length_a   1.000
_cell.length_b   1.000
_cell.length_c   1.000
_cell.angle_alpha   90.00
_cell.angle_beta   90.00
_cell.angle_gamma   90.00
#
_symmetry.space_group_name_H-M   'P 1'
#
loop_
_entity.id
_entity.type
_entity.pdbx_description
1 polymer ?
#
loop_
_entity_poly.entity_id
_entity_poly.type
_entity_poly.pdbx_seq_one_letter_code
_entity_poly.pdbx_strand_id
1 'polypeptide(L)'
;MTFDDKDNVGFFSLCDDKIYKAEIPELSNRRICASLPGGWLMTVHENSEIQLFHPFSPKSSLIHLPPLMELPCVLGTIKKEGVASRLYYIITKFGSPEPLFFPPAYVRDHCIHKVAMSSSLITSDTIIMIIQDAGHSMAFYRFGGNQEKWVPATQNQNHYNFQDITYHSGKFYAVHSNGYVIAIQGLDDTETLPYGEQVISQHPGDLAPRYYILESSGDLLVVLRYSVNLGEKDPNDMLQVRPFKTVGFKVFKIEFGVPDNKWVQIHNLGNRSLFLGYNSSFSLSSTHFSGCKPNHVYFTDDLGHCCYSEGHGGHDLGIFNLEDGGIETFLYPSNTQLVTPPPIWFAPNIVS
;
A
#
# COMPACT_ATOMS: atom_id res chain seq x y z
N MET A 1 2.81 9.36 20.34
CA MET A 1 4.13 10.00 20.21
C MET A 1 3.96 11.09 19.15
N THR A 2 4.04 12.36 19.55
CA THR A 2 3.95 13.50 18.62
C THR A 2 5.22 13.58 17.77
N PHE A 3 5.12 14.16 16.58
CA PHE A 3 6.11 14.13 15.50
C PHE A 3 7.42 14.91 15.78
N ASP A 4 7.71 15.28 17.03
CA ASP A 4 8.70 16.31 17.38
C ASP A 4 10.14 15.81 17.67
N ASP A 5 10.42 14.51 17.52
CA ASP A 5 11.79 13.94 17.71
C ASP A 5 12.21 13.08 16.49
N LYS A 6 12.16 13.68 15.28
CA LYS A 6 12.09 12.95 14.00
C LYS A 6 13.38 12.83 13.18
N ASP A 7 14.56 13.02 13.75
CA ASP A 7 15.79 12.90 12.95
C ASP A 7 16.30 11.45 12.82
N ASN A 8 15.77 10.51 13.61
CA ASN A 8 16.22 9.11 13.62
C ASN A 8 15.11 8.13 13.25
N VAL A 9 15.26 7.44 12.10
CA VAL A 9 14.38 6.35 11.68
C VAL A 9 14.99 5.01 12.10
N GLY A 10 14.17 4.16 12.71
CA GLY A 10 14.55 2.80 13.10
C GLY A 10 14.21 1.78 12.02
N PHE A 11 15.21 1.00 11.59
CA PHE A 11 15.07 -0.15 10.70
C PHE A 11 15.23 -1.43 11.52
N PHE A 12 14.15 -2.18 11.68
CA PHE A 12 14.24 -3.51 12.25
C PHE A 12 14.66 -4.53 11.18
N SER A 13 15.70 -5.30 11.46
CA SER A 13 16.23 -6.34 10.57
C SER A 13 15.77 -7.71 11.02
N LEU A 14 15.03 -8.40 10.14
CA LEU A 14 14.64 -9.81 10.34
C LEU A 14 15.84 -10.77 10.32
N CYS A 15 16.98 -10.36 9.76
CA CYS A 15 18.15 -11.23 9.63
C CYS A 15 18.87 -11.48 10.95
N ASP A 16 18.86 -10.51 11.86
CA ASP A 16 19.65 -10.53 13.09
C ASP A 16 18.91 -9.99 14.31
N ASP A 17 17.61 -9.71 14.18
CA ASP A 17 16.72 -9.28 15.26
C ASP A 17 17.21 -8.00 15.97
N LYS A 18 17.70 -7.04 15.16
CA LYS A 18 18.25 -5.77 15.64
C LYS A 18 17.57 -4.57 15.00
N ILE A 19 17.54 -3.48 15.76
CA ILE A 19 17.10 -2.17 15.30
C ILE A 19 18.32 -1.33 14.96
N TYR A 20 18.41 -0.91 13.70
CA TYR A 20 19.41 0.02 13.19
C TYR A 20 18.81 1.41 13.13
N LYS A 21 19.51 2.42 13.64
CA LYS A 21 19.08 3.83 13.53
C LYS A 21 19.84 4.50 12.41
N ALA A 22 19.13 5.26 11.58
CA ALA A 22 19.72 6.06 10.53
C ALA A 22 19.08 7.46 10.51
N GLU A 23 19.92 8.46 10.30
CA GLU A 23 19.48 9.81 9.99
C GLU A 23 19.16 9.88 8.49
N ILE A 24 17.90 10.14 8.17
CA ILE A 24 17.42 10.23 6.78
C ILE A 24 16.65 11.54 6.66
N PRO A 25 17.34 12.66 6.35
CA PRO A 25 16.72 13.98 6.25
C PRO A 25 15.57 14.03 5.25
N GLU A 26 15.62 13.21 4.19
CA GLU A 26 14.56 13.07 3.18
C GLU A 26 13.23 12.56 3.74
N LEU A 27 13.17 12.07 4.99
CA LEU A 27 11.95 11.63 5.67
C LEU A 27 11.36 12.68 6.62
N SER A 28 12.04 13.82 6.81
CA SER A 28 11.55 14.88 7.69
C SER A 28 10.19 15.41 7.24
N ASN A 29 9.21 15.41 8.16
CA ASN A 29 7.81 15.82 7.91
C ASN A 29 7.11 15.11 6.74
N ARG A 30 7.64 13.96 6.33
CA ARG A 30 7.11 13.15 5.24
C ARG A 30 6.50 11.87 5.76
N ARG A 31 5.49 11.39 5.05
CA ARG A 31 4.94 10.06 5.21
C ARG A 31 5.50 9.14 4.15
N ILE A 32 5.91 7.94 4.55
CA ILE A 32 6.25 6.88 3.60
C ILE A 32 4.95 6.18 3.18
N CYS A 33 4.64 6.24 1.89
CA CYS A 33 3.43 5.64 1.33
C CYS A 33 3.72 4.37 0.51
N ALA A 34 4.97 4.12 0.12
CA ALA A 34 5.36 2.89 -0.56
C ALA A 34 6.83 2.51 -0.35
N SER A 35 7.10 1.21 -0.41
CA SER A 35 8.43 0.65 -0.67
C SER A 35 8.35 -0.07 -2.01
N LEU A 36 9.13 0.35 -2.98
CA LEU A 36 9.05 -0.09 -4.37
C LEU A 36 10.25 -0.97 -4.74
N PRO A 37 10.15 -1.79 -5.80
CA PRO A 37 11.25 -2.61 -6.31
C PRO A 37 12.54 -1.79 -6.52
N GLY A 38 13.70 -2.40 -6.30
CA GLY A 38 14.99 -1.70 -6.38
C GLY A 38 15.31 -0.78 -5.19
N GLY A 39 14.59 -0.90 -4.07
CA GLY A 39 14.92 -0.22 -2.81
C GLY A 39 14.46 1.23 -2.73
N TRP A 40 13.53 1.64 -3.59
CA TRP A 40 12.97 2.99 -3.59
C TRP A 40 11.89 3.18 -2.53
N LEU A 41 11.90 4.31 -1.84
CA LEU A 41 10.81 4.76 -0.99
C LEU A 41 10.06 5.91 -1.65
N MET A 42 8.73 5.81 -1.69
CA MET A 42 7.87 6.92 -2.10
C MET A 42 7.32 7.64 -0.87
N THR A 43 7.46 8.96 -0.85
CA THR A 43 7.02 9.76 0.28
C THR A 43 6.23 10.98 -0.15
N VAL A 44 5.35 11.41 0.76
CA VAL A 44 4.46 12.55 0.58
C VAL A 44 4.71 13.53 1.71
N HIS A 45 4.90 14.79 1.37
CA HIS A 45 4.98 15.89 2.33
C HIS A 45 3.64 16.62 2.42
N GLU A 46 3.43 17.35 3.53
CA GLU A 46 2.19 18.10 3.77
C GLU A 46 1.94 19.21 2.74
N ASN A 47 3.00 19.71 2.09
CA ASN A 47 2.92 20.71 1.03
C ASN A 47 2.59 20.13 -0.37
N SER A 48 2.07 18.90 -0.46
CA SER A 48 1.81 18.14 -1.69
C SER A 48 3.00 17.50 -2.39
N GLU A 49 4.25 17.75 -1.99
CA GLU A 49 5.39 17.18 -2.70
C GLU A 49 5.44 15.65 -2.57
N ILE A 50 5.49 14.98 -3.72
CA ILE A 50 5.73 13.55 -3.83
C ILE A 50 7.17 13.35 -4.33
N GLN A 51 7.92 12.47 -3.67
CA GLN A 51 9.27 12.13 -4.11
C GLN A 51 9.55 10.63 -3.99
N LEU A 52 10.48 10.17 -4.80
CA LEU A 52 11.15 8.88 -4.67
C LEU A 52 12.61 9.11 -4.28
N PHE A 53 13.11 8.30 -3.37
CA PHE A 53 14.53 8.28 -3.03
C PHE A 53 14.94 6.89 -2.55
N HIS A 54 16.24 6.59 -2.59
CA HIS A 54 16.79 5.33 -2.11
C HIS A 54 17.55 5.58 -0.80
N PRO A 55 17.07 5.11 0.37
CA PRO A 55 17.59 5.51 1.69
C PRO A 55 19.04 5.07 1.95
N PHE A 56 19.51 4.03 1.24
CA PHE A 56 20.86 3.47 1.43
C PHE A 56 21.77 3.61 0.21
N SER A 57 21.41 4.46 -0.76
CA SER A 57 22.23 4.64 -1.97
C SER A 57 23.32 5.69 -1.70
N PRO A 58 24.60 5.42 -2.01
CA PRO A 58 25.68 6.40 -1.84
C PRO A 58 25.54 7.60 -2.80
N LYS A 59 24.76 7.45 -3.88
CA LYS A 59 24.30 8.56 -4.71
C LYS A 59 22.84 8.79 -4.35
N SER A 60 22.55 9.73 -3.44
CA SER A 60 21.18 10.14 -3.16
C SER A 60 20.61 10.79 -4.43
N SER A 61 19.87 10.00 -5.21
CA SER A 61 19.07 10.48 -6.32
C SER A 61 17.65 10.67 -5.81
N LEU A 62 17.28 11.93 -5.62
CA LEU A 62 15.91 12.31 -5.31
C LEU A 62 15.18 12.56 -6.63
N ILE A 63 14.03 11.91 -6.80
CA ILE A 63 13.19 12.08 -7.98
C ILE A 63 11.87 12.68 -7.53
N HIS A 64 11.57 13.88 -8.03
CA HIS A 64 10.28 14.52 -7.79
C HIS A 64 9.23 13.95 -8.76
N LEU A 65 8.09 13.57 -8.20
CA LEU A 65 6.90 13.19 -8.96
C LEU A 65 5.92 14.37 -8.99
N PRO A 66 4.94 14.37 -9.93
CA PRO A 66 3.88 15.37 -9.88
C PRO A 66 3.21 15.41 -8.51
N PRO A 67 2.97 16.61 -7.93
CA PRO A 67 2.51 16.75 -6.56
C PRO A 67 1.09 16.19 -6.37
N LEU A 68 0.65 16.01 -5.12
CA LEU A 68 -0.72 15.60 -4.78
C LEU A 68 -1.79 16.47 -5.46
N MET A 69 -1.49 17.75 -5.70
CA MET A 69 -2.38 18.68 -6.41
C MET A 69 -2.72 18.24 -7.84
N GLU A 70 -1.87 17.45 -8.47
CA GLU A 70 -2.05 16.94 -9.84
C GLU A 70 -2.77 15.58 -9.86
N LEU A 71 -3.23 15.08 -8.71
CA LEU A 71 -4.02 13.86 -8.65
C LEU A 71 -5.44 14.10 -9.18
N PRO A 72 -6.01 13.17 -9.97
CA PRO A 72 -7.36 13.31 -10.50
C PRO A 72 -8.47 13.51 -9.46
N CYS A 73 -8.28 13.05 -8.22
CA CYS A 73 -9.26 13.24 -7.14
C CYS A 73 -9.18 14.61 -6.47
N VAL A 74 -8.15 15.42 -6.73
CA VAL A 74 -7.96 16.74 -6.12
C VAL A 74 -8.45 17.82 -7.08
N LEU A 75 -9.48 18.56 -6.68
CA LEU A 75 -10.06 19.65 -7.47
C LEU A 75 -9.36 20.99 -7.27
N GLY A 76 -8.64 21.17 -6.16
CA GLY A 76 -8.07 22.45 -5.79
C GLY A 76 -7.83 22.57 -4.30
N THR A 77 -7.52 23.79 -3.86
CA THR A 77 -7.44 24.14 -2.45
C THR A 77 -8.28 25.38 -2.15
N ILE A 78 -8.72 25.49 -0.91
CA ILE A 78 -9.44 26.65 -0.39
C ILE A 78 -8.83 27.07 0.94
N LYS A 79 -8.75 28.38 1.18
CA LYS A 79 -8.45 28.92 2.50
C LYS A 79 -9.77 29.28 3.17
N LYS A 80 -10.07 28.67 4.30
CA LYS A 80 -11.24 29.06 5.12
C LYS A 80 -10.80 30.12 6.12
N GLU A 81 -11.45 31.27 6.09
CA GLU A 81 -11.19 32.37 7.03
C GLU A 81 -11.84 32.10 8.39
N GLY A 82 -11.10 32.39 9.47
CA GLY A 82 -11.46 32.11 10.87
C GLY A 82 -10.33 32.57 11.81
N VAL A 83 -10.37 32.18 13.09
CA VAL A 83 -9.38 32.58 14.12
C VAL A 83 -7.94 32.19 13.72
N ALA A 84 -7.79 31.12 12.94
CA ALA A 84 -6.58 30.82 12.18
C ALA A 84 -6.99 30.48 10.74
N SER A 85 -6.49 31.23 9.75
CA SER A 85 -6.68 30.88 8.33
C SER A 85 -6.06 29.50 8.09
N ARG A 86 -6.87 28.54 7.62
CA ARG A 86 -6.43 27.15 7.37
C ARG A 86 -6.70 26.77 5.92
N LEU A 87 -5.68 26.19 5.29
CA LEU A 87 -5.75 25.60 3.96
C LEU A 87 -6.52 24.27 4.03
N TYR A 88 -7.37 24.00 3.06
CA TYR A 88 -8.04 22.72 2.87
C TYR A 88 -7.94 22.30 1.40
N TYR A 89 -7.75 21.01 1.16
CA TYR A 89 -7.87 20.41 -0.17
C TYR A 89 -9.33 20.12 -0.45
N ILE A 90 -9.72 20.36 -1.70
CA ILE A 90 -11.04 20.02 -2.23
C ILE A 90 -10.86 18.69 -2.94
N ILE A 91 -11.44 17.63 -2.41
CA ILE A 91 -11.29 16.27 -2.93
C ILE A 91 -12.65 15.74 -3.39
N THR A 92 -12.74 15.21 -4.60
CA THR A 92 -13.93 14.52 -5.10
C THR A 92 -13.82 13.04 -4.86
N LYS A 93 -14.77 12.49 -4.10
CA LYS A 93 -14.96 11.04 -4.05
C LYS A 93 -15.58 10.58 -5.36
N PHE A 94 -14.93 9.67 -6.08
CA PHE A 94 -15.50 9.02 -7.26
C PHE A 94 -16.87 8.43 -6.90
N GLY A 95 -17.92 8.88 -7.60
CA GLY A 95 -19.32 8.49 -7.32
C GLY A 95 -20.07 9.35 -6.28
N SER A 96 -19.45 10.37 -5.68
CA SER A 96 -20.14 11.37 -4.84
C SER A 96 -20.28 12.69 -5.61
N PRO A 97 -21.48 13.30 -5.64
CA PRO A 97 -21.67 14.60 -6.27
C PRO A 97 -21.07 15.76 -5.46
N GLU A 98 -20.85 15.58 -4.15
CA GLU A 98 -20.36 16.63 -3.27
C GLU A 98 -18.85 16.52 -3.00
N PRO A 99 -18.09 17.63 -3.10
CA PRO A 99 -16.69 17.68 -2.74
C PRO A 99 -16.50 17.62 -1.22
N LEU A 100 -15.42 16.96 -0.81
CA LEU A 100 -14.98 16.87 0.58
C LEU A 100 -13.79 17.81 0.81
N PHE A 101 -13.65 18.27 2.06
CA PHE A 101 -12.61 19.24 2.44
C PHE A 101 -11.72 18.65 3.51
N PHE A 102 -10.44 18.49 3.21
CA PHE A 102 -9.48 17.86 4.12
C PHE A 102 -8.28 18.77 4.40
N PRO A 103 -7.77 18.82 5.65
CA PRO A 103 -6.55 19.56 5.95
C PRO A 103 -5.33 18.89 5.30
N PRO A 104 -4.24 19.63 5.05
CA PRO A 104 -3.04 19.12 4.37
C PRO A 104 -2.45 17.85 5.00
N ALA A 105 -2.34 17.80 6.33
CA ALA A 105 -1.87 16.61 7.04
C ALA A 105 -2.73 15.36 6.75
N TYR A 106 -4.06 15.51 6.67
CA TYR A 106 -4.94 14.39 6.32
C TYR A 106 -4.68 13.92 4.90
N VAL A 107 -4.53 14.84 3.93
CA VAL A 107 -4.26 14.48 2.53
C VAL A 107 -2.91 13.78 2.39
N ARG A 108 -1.86 14.28 3.04
CA ARG A 108 -0.55 13.61 3.12
C ARG A 108 -0.71 12.16 3.60
N ASP A 109 -1.54 11.96 4.62
CA ASP A 109 -1.69 10.69 5.31
C ASP A 109 -2.70 9.72 4.69
N HIS A 110 -3.50 10.14 3.72
CA HIS A 110 -4.56 9.28 3.20
C HIS A 110 -4.63 9.22 1.69
N CYS A 111 -4.21 10.29 0.99
CA CYS A 111 -4.50 10.45 -0.43
C CYS A 111 -3.84 9.40 -1.34
N ILE A 112 -2.72 8.80 -0.91
CA ILE A 112 -2.10 7.65 -1.58
C ILE A 112 -2.19 6.44 -0.67
N HIS A 113 -2.96 5.45 -1.12
CA HIS A 113 -3.29 4.24 -0.36
C HIS A 113 -2.30 3.09 -0.65
N LYS A 114 -2.09 2.77 -1.93
CA LYS A 114 -1.19 1.70 -2.39
C LYS A 114 -0.48 2.11 -3.66
N VAL A 115 0.68 1.51 -3.91
CA VAL A 115 1.55 1.87 -5.03
C VAL A 115 2.22 0.62 -5.59
N ALA A 116 2.26 0.53 -6.91
CA ALA A 116 3.00 -0.47 -7.66
C ALA A 116 3.87 0.22 -8.72
N MET A 117 5.00 -0.39 -9.06
CA MET A 117 5.94 0.12 -10.06
C MET A 117 6.25 -0.99 -11.08
N SER A 118 6.37 -0.63 -12.36
CA SER A 118 6.55 -1.60 -13.44
C SER A 118 7.96 -2.19 -13.54
N SER A 119 8.95 -1.57 -12.90
CA SER A 119 10.36 -1.96 -13.00
C SER A 119 11.11 -1.51 -11.76
N SER A 120 12.12 -2.28 -11.33
CA SER A 120 13.07 -1.89 -10.29
C SER A 120 14.08 -0.83 -10.75
N LEU A 121 14.35 -0.78 -12.06
CA LEU A 121 15.18 0.24 -12.69
C LEU A 121 14.28 1.31 -13.29
N ILE A 122 14.43 2.55 -12.81
CA ILE A 122 13.68 3.70 -13.32
C ILE A 122 14.29 4.14 -14.66
N THR A 123 13.49 4.00 -15.71
CA THR A 123 13.77 4.43 -17.08
C THR A 123 12.66 5.34 -17.58
N SER A 124 12.80 5.90 -18.79
CA SER A 124 11.79 6.72 -19.47
C SER A 124 10.50 5.98 -19.85
N ASP A 125 10.37 4.68 -19.55
CA ASP A 125 9.14 3.92 -19.79
C ASP A 125 8.57 3.32 -18.51
N THR A 126 9.24 3.58 -17.38
CA THR A 126 8.77 3.10 -16.08
C THR A 126 7.44 3.76 -15.74
N ILE A 127 6.52 2.97 -15.20
CA ILE A 127 5.20 3.43 -14.77
C ILE A 127 5.10 3.22 -13.27
N ILE A 128 4.59 4.25 -12.59
CA ILE A 128 4.10 4.14 -11.23
C ILE A 128 2.59 4.21 -11.28
N MET A 129 1.94 3.25 -10.64
CA MET A 129 0.50 3.22 -10.46
C MET A 129 0.18 3.35 -8.98
N ILE A 130 -0.84 4.14 -8.68
CA ILE A 130 -1.32 4.38 -7.33
C ILE A 130 -2.79 4.02 -7.23
N ILE A 131 -3.19 3.52 -6.06
CA ILE A 131 -4.57 3.64 -5.57
C ILE A 131 -4.62 4.95 -4.78
N GLN A 132 -5.43 5.88 -5.24
CA GLN A 132 -5.64 7.18 -4.59
C GLN A 132 -6.92 7.19 -3.75
N ASP A 133 -6.96 7.99 -2.70
CA ASP A 133 -8.16 8.17 -1.88
C ASP A 133 -9.24 8.96 -2.63
N ALA A 134 -10.44 8.98 -2.04
CA ALA A 134 -11.69 9.44 -2.63
C ALA A 134 -12.32 8.37 -3.55
N GLY A 135 -12.48 7.18 -2.97
CA GLY A 135 -13.10 6.02 -3.61
C GLY A 135 -12.12 4.92 -4.01
N HIS A 136 -10.82 5.02 -3.68
CA HIS A 136 -9.84 4.00 -4.05
C HIS A 136 -9.84 3.71 -5.57
N SER A 137 -9.86 4.78 -6.37
CA SER A 137 -9.64 4.71 -7.81
C SER A 137 -8.14 4.66 -8.11
N MET A 138 -7.77 4.41 -9.36
CA MET A 138 -6.37 4.29 -9.76
C MET A 138 -5.95 5.39 -10.72
N ALA A 139 -4.71 5.84 -10.54
CA ALA A 139 -4.02 6.74 -11.45
C ALA A 139 -2.60 6.26 -11.68
N PHE A 140 -1.99 6.68 -12.78
CA PHE A 140 -0.61 6.34 -13.10
C PHE A 140 0.18 7.55 -13.58
N TYR A 141 1.50 7.42 -13.49
CA TYR A 141 2.48 8.35 -14.01
C TYR A 141 3.55 7.55 -14.76
N ARG A 142 3.85 7.96 -15.99
CA ARG A 142 4.93 7.39 -16.80
C ARG A 142 6.12 8.34 -16.78
N PHE A 143 7.28 7.86 -16.33
CA PHE A 143 8.54 8.59 -16.44
C PHE A 143 8.86 8.91 -17.89
N GLY A 144 9.61 9.97 -18.18
CA GLY A 144 10.09 10.29 -19.53
C GLY A 144 9.03 10.62 -20.59
N GLY A 145 7.74 10.46 -20.28
CA GLY A 145 6.64 10.88 -21.14
C GLY A 145 6.38 12.39 -21.05
N ASN A 146 5.49 12.88 -21.92
CA ASN A 146 5.02 14.28 -21.89
C ASN A 146 3.98 14.55 -20.78
N GLN A 147 3.92 13.69 -19.75
CA GLN A 147 2.96 13.80 -18.66
C GLN A 147 3.54 14.68 -17.55
N GLU A 148 2.89 15.80 -17.27
CA GLU A 148 3.21 16.67 -16.12
C GLU A 148 2.34 16.34 -14.89
N LYS A 149 1.36 15.45 -15.05
CA LYS A 149 0.34 15.10 -14.06
C LYS A 149 0.00 13.62 -14.05
N TRP A 150 -0.70 13.19 -13.01
CA TRP A 150 -1.23 11.84 -12.89
C TRP A 150 -2.44 11.63 -13.82
N VAL A 151 -2.52 10.47 -14.46
CA VAL A 151 -3.59 10.13 -15.42
C VAL A 151 -4.46 9.01 -14.86
N PRO A 152 -5.81 9.10 -14.93
CA PRO A 152 -6.68 8.01 -14.51
C PRO A 152 -6.38 6.69 -15.24
N ALA A 153 -6.27 5.59 -14.49
CA ALA A 153 -5.97 4.27 -15.04
C ALA A 153 -7.22 3.50 -15.51
N THR A 154 -8.42 3.98 -15.18
CA THR A 154 -9.69 3.36 -15.58
C THR A 154 -10.76 4.42 -15.87
N GLN A 155 -11.58 4.19 -16.90
CA GLN A 155 -12.70 5.08 -17.25
C GLN A 155 -14.03 4.68 -16.60
N ASN A 156 -14.16 3.45 -16.11
CA ASN A 156 -15.39 2.97 -15.52
C ASN A 156 -15.62 3.61 -14.14
N GLN A 157 -16.67 4.42 -14.02
CA GLN A 157 -17.05 5.10 -12.78
C GLN A 157 -17.43 4.13 -11.65
N ASN A 158 -17.67 2.84 -11.95
CA ASN A 158 -17.93 1.79 -10.98
C ASN A 158 -16.67 1.05 -10.50
N HIS A 159 -15.49 1.35 -11.03
CA HIS A 159 -14.21 0.75 -10.62
C HIS A 159 -13.57 1.58 -9.50
N TYR A 160 -14.18 1.52 -8.33
CA TYR A 160 -13.74 2.14 -7.08
C TYR A 160 -13.60 1.03 -6.01
N ASN A 161 -13.02 1.27 -4.84
CA ASN A 161 -12.77 0.30 -3.75
C ASN A 161 -11.72 -0.80 -4.05
N PHE A 162 -10.65 -0.47 -4.78
CA PHE A 162 -9.48 -1.35 -4.84
C PHE A 162 -8.68 -1.33 -3.54
N GLN A 163 -8.22 -2.50 -3.10
CA GLN A 163 -7.55 -2.67 -1.81
C GLN A 163 -6.03 -2.79 -1.93
N ASP A 164 -5.55 -3.34 -3.04
CA ASP A 164 -4.14 -3.56 -3.32
C ASP A 164 -3.86 -3.64 -4.82
N ILE A 165 -2.61 -3.36 -5.21
CA ILE A 165 -2.13 -3.38 -6.60
C ILE A 165 -0.73 -4.00 -6.70
N THR A 166 -0.47 -4.70 -7.80
CA THR A 166 0.86 -5.22 -8.13
C THR A 166 1.15 -5.11 -9.61
N TYR A 167 2.42 -5.08 -9.97
CA TYR A 167 2.87 -5.31 -11.35
C TYR A 167 3.31 -6.76 -11.51
N HIS A 168 2.90 -7.40 -12.60
CA HIS A 168 3.24 -8.80 -12.89
C HIS A 168 3.14 -9.05 -14.40
N SER A 169 4.11 -9.76 -14.98
CA SER A 169 4.05 -10.24 -16.39
C SER A 169 3.61 -9.17 -17.41
N GLY A 170 4.15 -7.96 -17.29
CA GLY A 170 3.86 -6.86 -18.23
C GLY A 170 2.66 -5.98 -17.87
N LYS A 171 1.85 -6.35 -16.87
CA LYS A 171 0.58 -5.68 -16.56
C LYS A 171 0.47 -5.30 -15.09
N PHE A 172 -0.30 -4.26 -14.81
CA PHE A 172 -0.77 -3.97 -13.46
C PHE A 172 -2.05 -4.74 -13.18
N TYR A 173 -2.11 -5.36 -12.00
CA TYR A 173 -3.28 -6.04 -11.49
C TYR A 173 -3.75 -5.37 -10.20
N ALA A 174 -5.06 -5.24 -10.06
CA ALA A 174 -5.69 -4.64 -8.89
C ALA A 174 -6.76 -5.56 -8.34
N VAL A 175 -6.79 -5.75 -7.01
CA VAL A 175 -7.83 -6.53 -6.33
C VAL A 175 -8.84 -5.60 -5.68
N HIS A 176 -10.11 -5.85 -5.96
CA HIS A 176 -11.22 -5.08 -5.41
C HIS A 176 -11.64 -5.62 -4.04
N SER A 177 -12.29 -4.78 -3.23
CA SER A 177 -12.81 -5.11 -1.89
C SER A 177 -13.83 -6.27 -1.81
N ASN A 178 -14.37 -6.73 -2.92
CA ASN A 178 -15.24 -7.91 -3.02
C ASN A 178 -14.50 -9.14 -3.60
N GLY A 179 -13.19 -9.02 -3.86
CA GLY A 179 -12.33 -10.08 -4.33
C GLY A 179 -12.15 -10.20 -5.83
N TYR A 180 -12.91 -9.50 -6.70
CA TYR A 180 -12.59 -9.58 -8.14
C TYR A 180 -11.24 -8.93 -8.44
N VAL A 181 -10.56 -9.42 -9.49
CA VAL A 181 -9.29 -8.85 -9.95
C VAL A 181 -9.45 -8.31 -11.36
N ILE A 182 -8.86 -7.14 -11.61
CA ILE A 182 -8.73 -6.58 -12.95
C ILE A 182 -7.26 -6.51 -13.36
N ALA A 183 -7.01 -6.57 -14.67
CA ALA A 183 -5.76 -6.18 -15.29
C ALA A 183 -5.95 -4.85 -16.01
N ILE A 184 -5.00 -3.93 -15.86
CA ILE A 184 -5.02 -2.64 -16.57
C ILE A 184 -4.45 -2.84 -17.97
N GLN A 185 -5.22 -2.44 -18.98
CA GLN A 185 -4.90 -2.50 -20.40
C GLN A 185 -4.74 -1.09 -20.98
N GLY A 186 -4.13 -0.96 -22.17
CA GLY A 186 -4.03 0.31 -22.89
C GLY A 186 -3.05 1.31 -22.27
N LEU A 187 -2.08 0.86 -21.48
CA LEU A 187 -1.05 1.76 -20.93
C LEU A 187 0.00 2.13 -21.97
N ASP A 188 0.26 1.26 -22.95
CA ASP A 188 1.31 1.43 -23.98
C ASP A 188 0.81 2.14 -25.24
N ASP A 189 -0.49 2.37 -25.34
CA ASP A 189 -1.12 3.05 -26.47
C ASP A 189 -1.44 4.49 -26.08
N THR A 190 -0.88 5.45 -26.81
CA THR A 190 -1.14 6.88 -26.58
C THR A 190 -2.46 7.35 -27.17
N GLU A 191 -3.07 6.56 -28.05
CA GLU A 191 -4.33 6.90 -28.74
C GLU A 191 -5.56 6.37 -27.99
N THR A 192 -5.40 5.34 -27.16
CA THR A 192 -6.50 4.76 -26.36
C THR A 192 -6.33 5.06 -24.88
N LEU A 193 -7.46 5.33 -24.21
CA LEU A 193 -7.45 5.51 -22.77
C LEU A 193 -7.36 4.16 -22.07
N PRO A 194 -6.58 4.06 -20.97
CA PRO A 194 -6.45 2.81 -20.25
C PRO A 194 -7.77 2.38 -19.61
N TYR A 195 -7.95 1.06 -19.53
CA TYR A 195 -9.15 0.45 -18.97
C TYR A 195 -8.84 -0.79 -18.15
N GLY A 196 -9.74 -1.12 -17.23
CA GLY A 196 -9.65 -2.33 -16.41
C GLY A 196 -10.43 -3.48 -17.05
N GLU A 197 -9.76 -4.56 -17.37
CA GLU A 197 -10.36 -5.82 -17.82
C GLU A 197 -10.49 -6.76 -16.63
N GLN A 198 -11.70 -7.25 -16.33
CA GLN A 198 -11.88 -8.22 -15.24
C GLN A 198 -11.25 -9.56 -15.61
N VAL A 199 -10.25 -9.96 -14.83
CA VAL A 199 -9.49 -11.20 -15.00
C VAL A 199 -10.20 -12.35 -14.31
N ILE A 200 -10.73 -12.12 -13.11
CA ILE A 200 -11.44 -13.17 -12.36
C ILE A 200 -12.55 -12.54 -11.52
N SER A 201 -13.66 -13.26 -11.38
CA SER A 201 -14.78 -12.84 -10.55
C SER A 201 -14.48 -13.03 -9.06
N GLN A 202 -15.38 -12.49 -8.23
CA GLN A 202 -15.31 -12.54 -6.77
C GLN A 202 -15.17 -13.98 -6.26
N HIS A 203 -14.29 -14.21 -5.29
CA HIS A 203 -14.15 -15.52 -4.65
C HIS A 203 -15.44 -15.85 -3.85
N PRO A 204 -16.05 -17.03 -4.03
CA PRO A 204 -17.26 -17.39 -3.30
C PRO A 204 -16.96 -17.69 -1.83
N GLY A 205 -17.74 -17.10 -0.90
CA GLY A 205 -17.91 -17.66 0.44
C GLY A 205 -17.06 -17.10 1.58
N ASP A 206 -16.43 -15.93 1.42
CA ASP A 206 -15.68 -15.29 2.51
C ASP A 206 -16.33 -13.98 2.97
N LEU A 207 -16.66 -13.89 4.27
CA LEU A 207 -17.22 -12.68 4.86
C LEU A 207 -16.11 -11.65 5.13
N ALA A 208 -16.09 -10.61 4.29
CA ALA A 208 -15.34 -9.36 4.47
C ALA A 208 -13.84 -9.47 4.83
N PRO A 209 -13.02 -10.29 4.14
CA PRO A 209 -11.57 -10.26 4.33
C PRO A 209 -10.95 -8.97 3.75
N ARG A 210 -9.72 -8.68 4.20
CA ARG A 210 -8.83 -7.72 3.53
C ARG A 210 -8.06 -8.46 2.44
N TYR A 211 -8.12 -7.96 1.22
CA TYR A 211 -7.47 -8.53 0.05
C TYR A 211 -6.13 -7.84 -0.24
N TYR A 212 -5.13 -8.67 -0.54
CA TYR A 212 -3.84 -8.26 -1.06
C TYR A 212 -3.58 -8.98 -2.37
N ILE A 213 -2.81 -8.37 -3.26
CA ILE A 213 -2.40 -8.97 -4.53
C ILE A 213 -0.92 -8.75 -4.73
N LEU A 214 -0.20 -9.80 -5.11
CA LEU A 214 1.25 -9.74 -5.30
C LEU A 214 1.74 -10.82 -6.25
N GLU A 215 2.89 -10.57 -6.87
CA GLU A 215 3.65 -11.59 -7.57
C GLU A 215 4.36 -12.51 -6.57
N SER A 216 4.38 -13.81 -6.89
CA SER A 216 5.30 -14.73 -6.24
C SER A 216 5.74 -15.91 -7.11
N SER A 217 7.02 -15.93 -7.51
CA SER A 217 7.66 -17.03 -8.24
C SER A 217 7.06 -17.27 -9.62
N GLY A 218 6.70 -16.18 -10.30
CA GLY A 218 6.02 -16.21 -11.60
C GLY A 218 4.50 -16.39 -11.48
N ASP A 219 3.96 -16.59 -10.28
CA ASP A 219 2.52 -16.71 -10.06
C ASP A 219 1.92 -15.40 -9.54
N LEU A 220 0.68 -15.12 -9.94
CA LEU A 220 -0.12 -14.03 -9.37
C LEU A 220 -0.93 -14.59 -8.19
N LEU A 221 -0.65 -14.08 -6.98
CA LEU A 221 -1.32 -14.49 -5.76
C LEU A 221 -2.27 -13.42 -5.25
N VAL A 222 -3.41 -13.86 -4.73
CA VAL A 222 -4.32 -13.05 -3.93
C VAL A 222 -4.37 -13.63 -2.51
N VAL A 223 -4.17 -12.78 -1.51
CA VAL A 223 -4.17 -13.18 -0.10
C VAL A 223 -5.35 -12.53 0.61
N LEU A 224 -6.11 -13.34 1.34
CA LEU A 224 -7.21 -12.90 2.20
C LEU A 224 -6.72 -12.90 3.63
N ARG A 225 -6.74 -11.73 4.28
CA ARG A 225 -6.49 -11.56 5.72
C ARG A 225 -7.80 -11.42 6.46
N TYR A 226 -7.93 -12.18 7.54
CA TYR A 226 -9.09 -12.16 8.42
C TYR A 226 -8.73 -11.52 9.75
N SER A 227 -9.56 -10.58 10.19
CA SER A 227 -9.38 -9.86 11.45
C SER A 227 -10.66 -9.87 12.27
N VAL A 228 -10.52 -9.85 13.60
CA VAL A 228 -11.64 -9.72 14.54
C VAL A 228 -11.47 -8.45 15.37
N ASN A 229 -12.58 -7.77 15.64
CA ASN A 229 -12.61 -6.65 16.56
C ASN A 229 -12.44 -7.16 18.00
N LEU A 230 -11.60 -6.49 18.78
CA LEU A 230 -11.24 -6.88 20.15
C LEU A 230 -12.08 -6.20 21.23
N GLY A 231 -12.99 -5.28 20.87
CA GLY A 231 -13.80 -4.55 21.85
C GLY A 231 -14.96 -3.78 21.25
N GLU A 232 -15.70 -3.11 22.13
CA GLU A 232 -16.74 -2.16 21.75
C GLU A 232 -16.13 -0.88 21.19
N LYS A 233 -16.94 -0.10 20.46
CA LYS A 233 -16.48 1.22 19.99
C LYS A 233 -16.32 2.11 21.20
N ASP A 234 -15.21 2.84 21.29
CA ASP A 234 -15.12 3.92 22.27
C ASP A 234 -16.12 5.02 21.85
N PRO A 235 -17.14 5.34 22.67
CA PRO A 235 -18.10 6.38 22.32
C PRO A 235 -17.47 7.78 22.23
N ASN A 236 -16.27 7.98 22.79
CA ASN A 236 -15.51 9.23 22.69
C ASN A 236 -14.57 9.27 21.48
N ASP A 237 -14.36 8.14 20.79
CA ASP A 237 -13.53 8.11 19.58
C ASP A 237 -14.31 8.68 18.39
N MET A 238 -13.87 9.84 17.90
CA MET A 238 -14.49 10.51 16.75
C MET A 238 -14.41 9.69 15.45
N LEU A 239 -13.45 8.76 15.34
CA LEU A 239 -13.26 7.87 14.20
C LEU A 239 -13.97 6.51 14.39
N GLN A 240 -14.46 6.22 15.60
CA GLN A 240 -15.22 5.00 15.94
C GLN A 240 -14.47 3.70 15.58
N VAL A 241 -13.14 3.72 15.71
CA VAL A 241 -12.24 2.63 15.36
C VAL A 241 -12.24 1.59 16.47
N ARG A 242 -12.39 0.32 16.09
CA ARG A 242 -12.25 -0.78 17.04
C ARG A 242 -10.82 -1.31 16.97
N PRO A 243 -10.16 -1.53 18.13
CA PRO A 243 -8.97 -2.37 18.16
C PRO A 243 -9.29 -3.71 17.50
N PHE A 244 -8.36 -4.25 16.73
CA PHE A 244 -8.56 -5.49 16.00
C PHE A 244 -7.31 -6.36 16.12
N LYS A 245 -7.47 -7.63 15.80
CA LYS A 245 -6.33 -8.52 15.59
C LYS A 245 -6.55 -9.38 14.37
N THR A 246 -5.46 -9.70 13.70
CA THR A 246 -5.45 -10.73 12.67
C THR A 246 -5.63 -12.11 13.32
N VAL A 247 -6.45 -12.94 12.69
CA VAL A 247 -6.74 -14.31 13.16
C VAL A 247 -6.37 -15.38 12.13
N GLY A 248 -6.06 -15.00 10.89
CA GLY A 248 -5.57 -15.93 9.91
C GLY A 248 -5.54 -15.39 8.49
N PHE A 249 -5.04 -16.24 7.59
CA PHE A 249 -4.91 -15.94 6.18
C PHE A 249 -5.33 -17.12 5.31
N LYS A 250 -5.78 -16.82 4.09
CA LYS A 250 -5.86 -17.79 2.99
C LYS A 250 -5.11 -17.22 1.79
N VAL A 251 -4.38 -18.07 1.09
CA VAL A 251 -3.63 -17.70 -0.11
C VAL A 251 -4.22 -18.42 -1.32
N PHE A 252 -4.45 -17.68 -2.39
CA PHE A 252 -4.96 -18.20 -3.64
C PHE A 252 -4.03 -17.82 -4.78
N LYS A 253 -3.74 -18.77 -5.66
CA LYS A 253 -3.14 -18.55 -6.96
C LYS A 253 -4.26 -18.31 -7.99
N ILE A 254 -4.06 -17.32 -8.86
CA ILE A 254 -4.89 -17.17 -10.06
C ILE A 254 -4.27 -18.03 -11.16
N GLU A 255 -4.96 -19.11 -11.53
CA GLU A 255 -4.60 -19.89 -12.71
C GLU A 255 -5.31 -19.32 -13.94
N PHE A 256 -4.51 -18.79 -14.87
CA PHE A 256 -4.99 -18.29 -16.14
C PHE A 256 -5.28 -19.44 -17.09
N GLY A 257 -6.49 -19.52 -17.64
CA GLY A 257 -6.91 -20.66 -18.44
C GLY A 257 -8.09 -20.38 -19.36
N VAL A 258 -8.41 -21.37 -20.21
CA VAL A 258 -9.55 -21.34 -21.13
C VAL A 258 -10.52 -22.46 -20.74
N PRO A 259 -11.84 -22.22 -20.59
CA PRO A 259 -12.55 -20.97 -20.89
C PRO A 259 -12.39 -19.86 -19.85
N ASP A 260 -12.08 -20.20 -18.59
CA ASP A 260 -12.11 -19.26 -17.47
C ASP A 260 -10.86 -19.37 -16.57
N ASN A 261 -10.50 -18.25 -15.95
CA ASN A 261 -9.50 -18.17 -14.90
C ASN A 261 -10.06 -18.70 -13.57
N LYS A 262 -9.20 -19.29 -12.73
CA LYS A 262 -9.63 -19.97 -11.49
C LYS A 262 -8.85 -19.54 -10.27
N TRP A 263 -9.57 -19.49 -9.15
CA TRP A 263 -8.98 -19.40 -7.82
C TRP A 263 -8.52 -20.79 -7.40
N VAL A 264 -7.22 -20.95 -7.13
CA VAL A 264 -6.66 -22.19 -6.58
C VAL A 264 -6.05 -21.89 -5.23
N GLN A 265 -6.72 -22.36 -4.17
CA GLN A 265 -6.19 -22.19 -2.81
C GLN A 265 -4.89 -23.00 -2.67
N ILE A 266 -3.87 -22.35 -2.12
CA ILE A 266 -2.58 -22.99 -1.82
C ILE A 266 -2.29 -22.87 -0.32
N HIS A 267 -1.67 -23.90 0.22
CA HIS A 267 -1.28 -24.00 1.64
C HIS A 267 0.25 -24.07 1.82
N ASN A 268 0.99 -24.02 0.71
CA ASN A 268 2.43 -24.16 0.70
C ASN A 268 3.05 -23.18 -0.31
N LEU A 269 3.85 -22.24 0.19
CA LEU A 269 4.59 -21.25 -0.58
C LEU A 269 6.01 -21.74 -0.94
N GLY A 270 6.33 -23.01 -0.63
CA GLY A 270 7.66 -23.57 -0.75
C GLY A 270 8.64 -22.84 0.15
N ASN A 271 9.76 -22.40 -0.42
CA ASN A 271 10.78 -21.65 0.29
C ASN A 271 10.48 -20.14 0.39
N ARG A 272 9.27 -19.68 0.05
CA ARG A 272 8.94 -18.25 0.03
C ARG A 272 8.11 -17.81 1.23
N SER A 273 8.16 -16.52 1.51
CA SER A 273 7.39 -15.84 2.56
C SER A 273 6.76 -14.58 1.98
N LEU A 274 5.53 -14.28 2.38
CA LEU A 274 4.81 -13.09 1.92
C LEU A 274 4.91 -11.97 2.96
N PHE A 275 4.99 -10.74 2.50
CA PHE A 275 5.06 -9.52 3.31
C PHE A 275 3.88 -8.64 2.96
N LEU A 276 2.97 -8.47 3.91
CA LEU A 276 1.70 -7.77 3.75
C LEU A 276 1.60 -6.64 4.75
N GLY A 277 0.98 -5.54 4.36
CA GLY A 277 0.82 -4.41 5.26
C GLY A 277 0.23 -3.20 4.58
N TYR A 278 0.47 -2.06 5.21
CA TYR A 278 -0.05 -0.79 4.75
C TYR A 278 0.51 -0.34 3.40
N ASN A 279 1.82 -0.54 3.18
CA ASN A 279 2.50 -0.21 1.94
C ASN A 279 2.48 -1.39 0.95
N SER A 280 3.43 -1.49 0.02
CA SER A 280 3.46 -2.52 -1.02
C SER A 280 3.56 -3.94 -0.45
N SER A 281 2.80 -4.87 -1.05
CA SER A 281 2.85 -6.30 -0.75
C SER A 281 3.89 -6.99 -1.64
N PHE A 282 4.71 -7.88 -1.09
CA PHE A 282 5.74 -8.58 -1.87
C PHE A 282 6.08 -9.96 -1.30
N SER A 283 6.83 -10.75 -2.07
CA SER A 283 7.26 -12.11 -1.70
C SER A 283 8.79 -12.22 -1.74
N LEU A 284 9.37 -12.86 -0.72
CA LEU A 284 10.80 -13.12 -0.63
C LEU A 284 11.08 -14.62 -0.54
N SER A 285 12.20 -15.06 -1.12
CA SER A 285 12.72 -16.40 -0.88
C SER A 285 13.56 -16.43 0.39
N SER A 286 13.24 -17.35 1.31
CA SER A 286 14.05 -17.63 2.50
C SER A 286 15.48 -18.08 2.17
N THR A 287 15.71 -18.62 0.97
CA THR A 287 17.06 -19.01 0.53
C THR A 287 17.96 -17.81 0.23
N HIS A 288 17.38 -16.65 -0.11
CA HIS A 288 18.12 -15.42 -0.37
C HIS A 288 18.16 -14.50 0.85
N PHE A 289 17.23 -14.67 1.80
CA PHE A 289 17.10 -13.86 3.01
C PHE A 289 16.93 -14.76 4.24
N SER A 290 18.04 -15.02 4.93
CA SER A 290 18.12 -15.97 6.05
C SER A 290 17.27 -15.60 7.28
N GLY A 291 16.78 -14.36 7.36
CA GLY A 291 15.89 -13.90 8.43
C GLY A 291 14.43 -14.32 8.28
N CYS A 292 14.05 -14.91 7.14
CA CYS A 292 12.64 -15.19 6.81
C CYS A 292 12.34 -16.69 6.91
N LYS A 293 11.25 -17.05 7.59
CA LYS A 293 10.75 -18.42 7.69
C LYS A 293 9.97 -18.80 6.42
N PRO A 294 10.33 -19.89 5.72
CA PRO A 294 9.61 -20.33 4.52
C PRO A 294 8.16 -20.72 4.86
N ASN A 295 7.23 -20.56 3.92
CA ASN A 295 5.81 -20.86 4.11
C ASN A 295 5.11 -20.01 5.19
N HIS A 296 5.57 -18.77 5.39
CA HIS A 296 4.97 -17.83 6.35
C HIS A 296 4.47 -16.54 5.68
N VAL A 297 3.52 -15.88 6.35
CA VAL A 297 3.03 -14.55 6.01
C VAL A 297 3.41 -13.60 7.14
N TYR A 298 4.25 -12.63 6.83
CA TYR A 298 4.63 -11.53 7.69
C TYR A 298 3.66 -10.38 7.46
N PHE A 299 3.03 -9.88 8.52
CA PHE A 299 2.04 -8.80 8.38
C PHE A 299 2.27 -7.67 9.37
N THR A 300 1.96 -6.44 8.92
CA THR A 300 1.87 -5.24 9.76
C THR A 300 0.44 -4.69 9.76
N ASP A 301 0.18 -3.75 10.65
CA ASP A 301 -1.07 -3.01 10.71
C ASP A 301 -1.28 -2.26 9.39
N ASP A 302 -2.43 -2.44 8.76
CA ASP A 302 -2.76 -1.88 7.45
C ASP A 302 -4.03 -1.02 7.45
N LEU A 303 -4.54 -0.66 8.63
CA LEU A 303 -5.75 0.13 8.79
C LEU A 303 -5.46 1.63 8.59
N GLY A 304 -5.31 2.01 7.31
CA GLY A 304 -4.84 3.32 6.88
C GLY A 304 -5.45 4.55 7.53
N HIS A 305 -6.77 4.57 7.72
CA HIS A 305 -7.49 5.70 8.33
C HIS A 305 -7.21 5.88 9.83
N CYS A 306 -6.68 4.85 10.49
CA CYS A 306 -6.51 4.79 11.95
C CYS A 306 -5.02 4.75 12.35
N CYS A 307 -4.18 4.30 11.43
CA CYS A 307 -2.73 4.22 11.56
C CYS A 307 -2.05 5.54 11.95
N TYR A 308 -2.66 6.68 11.60
CA TYR A 308 -2.11 8.02 11.79
C TYR A 308 -2.93 8.87 12.77
N SER A 309 -4.00 8.32 13.35
CA SER A 309 -4.69 8.94 14.49
C SER A 309 -4.01 8.54 15.79
N GLU A 310 -3.97 9.47 16.75
CA GLU A 310 -3.42 9.19 18.08
C GLU A 310 -4.19 8.03 18.71
N GLY A 311 -3.50 6.94 19.06
CA GLY A 311 -4.11 5.86 19.84
C GLY A 311 -4.45 4.56 19.11
N HIS A 312 -4.42 4.50 17.77
CA HIS A 312 -5.18 3.45 17.04
C HIS A 312 -4.42 2.70 15.93
N GLY A 313 -3.09 2.75 15.90
CA GLY A 313 -2.27 2.15 14.84
C GLY A 313 -1.01 1.43 15.31
N GLY A 314 -0.51 0.52 14.48
CA GLY A 314 0.79 -0.14 14.64
C GLY A 314 0.81 -1.28 15.65
N HIS A 315 -0.36 -1.81 16.02
CA HIS A 315 -0.49 -2.86 17.04
C HIS A 315 -0.68 -4.27 16.45
N ASP A 316 -1.31 -4.39 15.28
CA ASP A 316 -1.59 -5.69 14.64
C ASP A 316 -0.44 -6.14 13.74
N LEU A 317 0.56 -6.77 14.36
CA LEU A 317 1.79 -7.27 13.73
C LEU A 317 1.98 -8.75 14.09
N GLY A 318 2.38 -9.57 13.12
CA GLY A 318 2.79 -10.94 13.41
C GLY A 318 3.39 -11.70 12.23
N ILE A 319 3.73 -12.94 12.52
CA ILE A 319 4.18 -13.94 11.55
C ILE A 319 3.18 -15.09 11.61
N PHE A 320 2.45 -15.29 10.53
CA PHE A 320 1.50 -16.39 10.39
C PHE A 320 2.16 -17.57 9.67
N ASN A 321 2.11 -18.75 10.27
CA ASN A 321 2.53 -20.00 9.64
C ASN A 321 1.38 -20.56 8.79
N LEU A 322 1.59 -20.73 7.48
CA LEU A 322 0.54 -21.21 6.57
C LEU A 322 0.24 -22.71 6.73
N GLU A 323 1.14 -23.48 7.35
CA GLU A 323 0.99 -24.92 7.56
C GLU A 323 0.05 -25.25 8.72
N ASP A 324 0.27 -24.65 9.90
CA ASP A 324 -0.50 -24.94 11.12
C ASP A 324 -1.48 -23.84 11.52
N GLY A 325 -1.41 -22.66 10.88
CA GLY A 325 -2.25 -21.49 11.16
C GLY A 325 -1.85 -20.71 12.42
N GLY A 326 -0.71 -21.00 13.03
CA GLY A 326 -0.20 -20.29 14.20
C GLY A 326 0.23 -18.85 13.87
N ILE A 327 0.02 -17.93 14.82
CA ILE A 327 0.51 -16.54 14.74
C ILE A 327 1.52 -16.31 15.86
N GLU A 328 2.73 -15.95 15.47
CA GLU A 328 3.80 -15.50 16.36
C GLU A 328 3.90 -13.98 16.36
N THR A 329 4.13 -13.38 17.53
CA THR A 329 4.47 -11.95 17.67
C THR A 329 5.99 -11.79 17.71
N PHE A 330 6.58 -10.88 16.93
CA PHE A 330 8.04 -10.83 16.78
C PHE A 330 8.73 -9.47 17.05
N LEU A 331 8.01 -8.35 17.21
CA LEU A 331 8.64 -7.04 17.51
C LEU A 331 8.29 -6.46 18.87
N TYR A 332 7.04 -6.59 19.30
CA TYR A 332 6.57 -5.93 20.51
C TYR A 332 6.03 -6.98 21.48
N PRO A 333 6.58 -7.09 22.70
CA PRO A 333 6.16 -8.09 23.68
C PRO A 333 4.77 -7.80 24.27
N SER A 334 4.13 -6.70 23.92
CA SER A 334 2.82 -6.31 24.45
C SER A 334 1.94 -5.63 23.40
N ASN A 335 0.68 -6.05 23.30
CA ASN A 335 -0.40 -5.44 22.48
C ASN A 335 -0.78 -4.00 22.90
N THR A 336 -0.02 -3.37 23.80
CA THR A 336 -0.32 -2.07 24.41
C THR A 336 0.58 -0.93 23.93
N GLN A 337 1.68 -1.21 23.21
CA GLN A 337 2.56 -0.19 22.67
C GLN A 337 2.20 0.12 21.22
N LEU A 338 1.64 1.31 21.01
CA LEU A 338 1.36 1.85 19.69
C LEU A 338 2.66 2.32 19.04
N VAL A 339 2.89 1.91 17.80
CA VAL A 339 4.04 2.33 16.99
C VAL A 339 3.56 3.41 16.04
N THR A 340 4.08 4.62 16.19
CA THR A 340 3.71 5.77 15.36
C THR A 340 4.95 6.38 14.70
N PRO A 341 5.04 6.41 13.35
CA PRO A 341 4.08 5.83 12.39
C PRO A 341 4.11 4.29 12.40
N PRO A 342 3.06 3.61 11.90
CA PRO A 342 3.04 2.16 11.84
C PRO A 342 4.22 1.60 11.04
N PRO A 343 4.73 0.42 11.40
CA PRO A 343 5.82 -0.21 10.69
C PRO A 343 5.40 -0.57 9.26
N ILE A 344 6.30 -0.30 8.32
CA ILE A 344 6.17 -0.67 6.91
C ILE A 344 7.26 -1.66 6.55
N TRP A 345 6.99 -2.48 5.52
CA TRP A 345 8.00 -3.38 4.99
C TRP A 345 8.93 -2.65 4.02
N PHE A 346 10.23 -2.84 4.18
CA PHE A 346 11.24 -2.33 3.27
C PHE A 346 12.15 -3.48 2.82
N ALA A 347 12.31 -3.62 1.51
CA ALA A 347 13.16 -4.63 0.92
C ALA A 347 14.11 -3.97 -0.10
N PRO A 348 15.41 -3.78 0.26
CA PRO A 348 16.32 -2.97 -0.53
C PRO A 348 16.64 -3.56 -1.91
N ASN A 349 16.53 -4.88 -2.09
CA ASN A 349 17.06 -5.58 -3.27
C ASN A 349 16.07 -6.56 -3.91
N ILE A 350 14.77 -6.23 -3.97
CA ILE A 350 13.85 -7.01 -4.81
C ILE A 350 14.09 -6.62 -6.26
N VAL A 351 14.82 -7.48 -6.98
CA VAL A 351 14.75 -7.54 -8.43
C VAL A 351 13.60 -8.48 -8.75
N SER A 352 12.47 -7.92 -9.15
CA SER A 352 11.29 -8.65 -9.65
C SER A 352 11.60 -9.42 -10.92
#